data_AF-A0AAU7BLR2-F1
#
_entry.id   AF-A0AAU7BLR2-F1
#
_cell.length_a   1.000
_cell.length_b   1.000
_cell.length_c   1.000
_cell.angle_alpha   90.00
_cell.angle_beta   90.00
_cell.angle_gamma   90.00
#
_symmetry.space_group_name_H-M   'P 1'
#
loop_
_entity.id
_entity.type
_entity.pdbx_description
1 polymer ?
#
loop_
_entity_poly.entity_id
_entity_poly.type
_entity_poly.pdbx_seq_one_letter_code
_entity_poly.pdbx_strand_id
1 'polypeptide(L)'
;MKALHLALPLLVSLACTSAYAANIDQAEANARITQALTCKRKVSPEQFEALVKAANGKAIVQASDLSDGEYTVPNPLDVYGRAVTKLAMHPGSNGEGDFDTYSGVFTGESIQAVAKLADIPKDEFGQYKKEVGNHDLWLYEDGNSTYISCSYDMRTVVKTIKSTARKAADAVQRATQ
;
A
#
# COMPACT_ATOMS: atom_id res chain seq x y z
N MET A 1 -10.26 66.09 -16.33
CA MET A 1 -10.38 64.64 -16.57
C MET A 1 -9.38 64.21 -17.62
N LYS A 2 -8.29 63.54 -17.22
CA LYS A 2 -7.76 62.30 -17.81
C LYS A 2 -6.47 61.92 -17.10
N ALA A 3 -6.49 60.71 -16.54
CA ALA A 3 -5.52 60.18 -15.61
C ALA A 3 -4.27 59.65 -16.33
N LEU A 4 -3.15 59.78 -15.62
CA LEU A 4 -1.85 59.16 -15.85
C LEU A 4 -2.00 57.63 -15.89
N HIS A 5 -1.42 56.97 -16.89
CA HIS A 5 -1.23 55.51 -16.89
C HIS A 5 0.27 55.21 -16.91
N LEU A 6 0.83 55.07 -15.70
CA LEU A 6 2.11 54.41 -15.45
C LEU A 6 1.86 52.90 -15.44
N ALA A 7 2.45 52.20 -16.41
CA ALA A 7 2.48 50.74 -16.45
C ALA A 7 3.50 50.21 -15.43
N LEU A 8 3.04 49.39 -14.49
CA LEU A 8 3.86 48.66 -13.52
C LEU A 8 3.97 47.21 -14.02
N PRO A 9 5.18 46.64 -14.28
CA PRO A 9 5.29 45.23 -14.59
C PRO A 9 5.23 44.43 -13.29
N LEU A 10 4.18 43.61 -13.13
CA LEU A 10 4.10 42.61 -12.07
C LEU A 10 5.10 41.48 -12.39
N LEU A 11 6.20 41.44 -11.65
CA LEU A 11 7.06 40.26 -11.56
C LEU A 11 6.36 39.21 -10.68
N VAL A 12 5.78 38.19 -11.31
CA VAL A 12 5.26 37.01 -10.62
C VAL A 12 6.44 36.09 -10.34
N SER A 13 6.95 36.12 -9.11
CA SER A 13 7.91 35.14 -8.61
C SER A 13 7.17 33.82 -8.37
N LEU A 14 7.37 32.83 -9.24
CA LEU A 14 7.06 31.43 -8.92
C LEU A 14 7.99 31.00 -7.79
N ALA A 15 7.51 31.04 -6.56
CA ALA A 15 8.13 30.32 -5.46
C ALA A 15 7.92 28.82 -5.72
N CYS A 16 8.91 28.17 -6.32
CA CYS A 16 9.06 26.73 -6.26
C CYS A 16 9.21 26.33 -4.79
N THR A 17 8.13 25.87 -4.16
CA THR A 17 8.23 25.15 -2.90
C THR A 17 8.95 23.83 -3.17
N SER A 18 10.28 23.84 -3.03
CA SER A 18 11.04 22.62 -2.84
C SER A 18 10.47 21.94 -1.60
N ALA A 19 9.75 20.84 -1.79
CA ALA A 19 9.36 19.96 -0.72
C ALA A 19 10.64 19.50 -0.03
N TYR A 20 10.94 20.10 1.13
CA TYR A 20 11.95 19.56 2.02
C TYR A 20 11.52 18.12 2.31
N ALA A 21 12.36 17.15 1.93
CA ALA A 21 12.26 15.81 2.45
C ALA A 21 12.38 15.95 3.97
N ALA A 22 11.23 15.97 4.66
CA ALA A 22 11.19 15.97 6.11
C ALA A 22 12.06 14.78 6.54
N ASN A 23 13.03 15.03 7.41
CA ASN A 23 13.85 13.97 7.96
C ASN A 23 12.94 13.17 8.89
N ILE A 24 12.32 12.10 8.36
CA ILE A 24 11.40 11.25 9.10
C ILE A 24 12.24 10.47 10.11
N ASP A 25 11.93 10.61 11.40
CA ASP A 25 12.62 9.83 12.42
C ASP A 25 12.27 8.34 12.34
N GLN A 26 13.09 7.49 12.95
CA GLN A 26 12.93 6.04 12.88
C GLN A 26 11.59 5.55 13.46
N ALA A 27 11.08 6.17 14.53
CA ALA A 27 9.85 5.74 15.18
C ALA A 27 8.64 6.08 14.30
N GLU A 28 8.63 7.27 13.71
CA GLU A 28 7.61 7.67 12.74
C GLU A 28 7.66 6.80 11.48
N ALA A 29 8.87 6.47 10.98
CA ALA A 29 9.03 5.57 9.86
C ALA A 29 8.42 4.19 10.14
N ASN A 30 8.76 3.59 11.28
CA ASN A 30 8.21 2.30 11.72
C ASN A 30 6.68 2.35 11.81
N ALA A 31 6.11 3.40 12.42
CA ALA A 31 4.67 3.57 12.53
C ALA A 31 3.99 3.67 11.16
N ARG A 32 4.58 4.41 10.22
CA ARG A 32 4.07 4.56 8.85
C ARG A 32 4.14 3.24 8.06
N ILE A 33 5.20 2.46 8.22
CA ILE A 33 5.30 1.11 7.62
C ILE A 33 4.21 0.21 8.19
N THR A 34 4.04 0.14 9.52
CA THR A 34 2.96 -0.64 10.14
C THR A 34 1.58 -0.22 9.62
N GLN A 35 1.34 1.08 9.44
CA GLN A 35 0.10 1.58 8.86
C GLN A 35 -0.08 1.15 7.40
N ALA A 36 1.00 1.11 6.61
CA ALA A 36 0.97 0.60 5.24
C ALA A 36 0.59 -0.88 5.22
N LEU A 37 1.25 -1.72 6.04
CA LEU A 37 0.98 -3.16 6.17
C LEU A 37 -0.45 -3.48 6.63
N THR A 38 -1.10 -2.56 7.34
CA THR A 38 -2.43 -2.75 7.94
C THR A 38 -3.55 -2.02 7.23
N CYS A 39 -3.34 -1.58 5.98
CA CYS A 39 -4.32 -0.84 5.18
C CYS A 39 -4.78 0.51 5.78
N LYS A 40 -3.98 1.11 6.67
CA LYS A 40 -4.33 2.39 7.33
C LYS A 40 -3.73 3.60 6.65
N ARG A 41 -2.67 3.42 5.85
CA ARG A 41 -1.97 4.52 5.18
C ARG A 41 -1.45 4.07 3.83
N LYS A 42 -2.06 4.61 2.76
CA LYS A 42 -1.50 4.49 1.42
C LYS A 42 -0.18 5.23 1.34
N VAL A 43 0.82 4.57 0.77
CA VAL A 43 2.11 5.13 0.37
C VAL A 43 2.40 4.70 -1.06
N SER A 44 3.21 5.45 -1.79
CA SER A 44 3.76 4.98 -3.07
C SER A 44 4.93 4.02 -2.84
N PRO A 45 5.33 3.23 -3.85
CA PRO A 45 6.51 2.38 -3.77
C PRO A 45 7.77 3.12 -3.29
N GLU A 46 8.05 4.29 -3.86
CA GLU A 46 9.23 5.10 -3.51
C GLU A 46 9.15 5.63 -2.08
N GLN A 47 7.93 5.97 -1.63
CA GLN A 47 7.70 6.38 -0.24
C GLN A 47 7.91 5.21 0.71
N PHE A 48 7.49 4.00 0.36
CA PHE A 48 7.72 2.81 1.17
C PHE A 48 9.22 2.53 1.33
N GLU A 49 9.99 2.59 0.23
CA GLU A 49 11.44 2.45 0.27
C GLU A 49 12.12 3.52 1.14
N ALA A 50 11.68 4.77 1.02
CA ALA A 50 12.18 5.86 1.85
C ALA A 50 11.90 5.63 3.35
N LEU A 51 10.71 5.09 3.68
CA LEU A 51 10.36 4.73 5.05
C LEU A 51 11.22 3.58 5.56
N VAL A 52 11.43 2.53 4.77
CA VAL A 52 12.33 1.41 5.13
C VAL A 52 13.74 1.92 5.40
N LYS A 53 14.26 2.83 4.58
CA LYS A 53 15.57 3.46 4.80
C LYS A 53 15.61 4.28 6.08
N ALA A 54 14.59 5.09 6.35
CA ALA A 54 14.47 5.86 7.59
C ALA A 54 14.31 4.96 8.84
N ALA A 55 13.75 3.76 8.66
CA ALA A 55 13.67 2.71 9.68
C ALA A 55 15.00 1.99 9.96
N ASN A 56 16.10 2.42 9.32
CA ASN A 56 17.40 1.73 9.28
C ASN A 56 17.33 0.32 8.66
N GLY A 57 16.32 0.07 7.82
CA GLY A 57 16.17 -1.17 7.08
C GLY A 57 17.15 -1.32 5.92
N LYS A 58 17.20 -2.54 5.37
CA LYS A 58 18.07 -2.91 4.25
C LYS A 58 17.25 -3.66 3.19
N ALA A 59 17.50 -3.35 1.92
CA ALA A 59 17.00 -4.17 0.82
C ALA A 59 17.74 -5.51 0.78
N ILE A 60 16.98 -6.60 0.66
CA ILE A 60 17.48 -7.94 0.28
C ILE A 60 17.45 -8.04 -1.24
N VAL A 61 16.31 -7.66 -1.83
CA VAL A 61 16.08 -7.57 -3.28
C VAL A 61 15.57 -6.17 -3.56
N GLN A 62 16.20 -5.48 -4.50
CA GLN A 62 15.77 -4.16 -4.90
C GLN A 62 14.60 -4.28 -5.88
N ALA A 63 13.55 -3.49 -5.67
CA ALA A 63 12.38 -3.51 -6.53
C ALA A 63 12.74 -3.15 -7.98
N SER A 64 12.10 -3.83 -8.93
CA SER A 64 12.21 -3.56 -10.36
C SER A 64 10.94 -4.00 -11.08
N ASP A 65 10.83 -3.71 -12.37
CA ASP A 65 9.73 -4.19 -13.21
C ASP A 65 9.62 -5.73 -13.25
N LEU A 66 10.69 -6.44 -12.89
CA LEU A 66 10.79 -7.90 -12.94
C LEU A 66 10.81 -8.56 -11.56
N SER A 67 10.84 -7.78 -10.47
CA SER A 67 11.02 -8.32 -9.13
C SER A 67 10.41 -7.43 -8.07
N ASP A 68 9.78 -8.08 -7.10
CA ASP A 68 9.33 -7.48 -5.86
C ASP A 68 10.51 -6.84 -5.12
N GLY A 69 10.21 -5.76 -4.41
CA GLY A 69 11.15 -5.22 -3.42
C GLY A 69 11.05 -6.04 -2.15
N GLU A 70 12.16 -6.57 -1.67
CA GLU A 70 12.25 -7.27 -0.39
C GLU A 70 13.19 -6.55 0.56
N TYR A 71 12.77 -6.40 1.81
CA TYR A 71 13.51 -5.62 2.79
C TYR A 71 13.51 -6.28 4.17
N THR A 72 14.48 -5.88 4.98
CA THR A 72 14.54 -6.19 6.42
C THR A 72 14.60 -4.90 7.21
N VAL A 73 14.07 -4.93 8.43
CA VAL A 73 14.29 -3.88 9.43
C VAL A 73 15.01 -4.48 10.66
N PRO A 74 15.97 -3.75 11.26
CA PRO A 74 16.74 -4.28 12.38
C PRO A 74 15.93 -4.36 13.68
N ASN A 75 14.98 -3.44 13.86
CA ASN A 75 14.06 -3.42 14.98
C ASN A 75 12.70 -3.96 14.51
N PRO A 76 12.14 -5.00 15.13
CA PRO A 76 10.85 -5.53 14.73
C PRO A 76 9.75 -4.47 14.79
N LEU A 77 8.93 -4.42 13.75
CA LEU A 77 7.70 -3.64 13.73
C LEU A 77 6.65 -4.37 14.54
N ASP A 78 5.91 -3.62 15.37
CA ASP A 78 4.71 -4.14 16.02
C ASP A 78 3.51 -4.04 15.07
N VAL A 79 2.99 -5.19 14.66
CA VAL A 79 1.79 -5.34 13.85
C VAL A 79 0.80 -6.22 14.62
N TYR A 80 -0.26 -5.60 15.15
CA TYR A 80 -1.27 -6.28 15.99
C TYR A 80 -0.70 -6.99 17.23
N GLY A 81 0.32 -6.41 17.87
CA GLY A 81 0.98 -6.99 19.03
C GLY A 81 1.96 -8.11 18.67
N ARG A 82 2.41 -8.19 17.42
CA ARG A 82 3.29 -9.24 16.88
C ARG A 82 4.43 -8.65 16.06
N ALA A 83 5.58 -9.30 16.16
CA ALA A 83 6.82 -8.84 15.55
C ALA A 83 6.90 -9.21 14.07
N VAL A 84 7.17 -8.19 13.24
CA VAL A 84 7.46 -8.31 11.80
C VAL A 84 8.84 -7.69 11.52
N THR A 85 9.70 -8.42 10.81
CA THR A 85 11.07 -7.97 10.50
C THR A 85 11.43 -8.03 9.02
N LYS A 86 10.70 -8.85 8.25
CA LYS A 86 10.82 -8.92 6.79
C LYS A 86 9.62 -8.26 6.16
N LEU A 87 9.88 -7.47 5.13
CA LEU A 87 8.91 -6.67 4.42
C LEU A 87 9.04 -6.97 2.93
N ALA A 88 7.93 -6.93 2.20
CA ALA A 88 7.98 -6.92 0.75
C ALA A 88 6.99 -5.91 0.17
N MET A 89 7.27 -5.52 -1.06
CA MET A 89 6.47 -4.60 -1.84
C MET A 89 6.34 -5.16 -3.26
N HIS A 90 5.10 -5.23 -3.73
CA HIS A 90 4.76 -5.72 -5.05
C HIS A 90 3.78 -4.75 -5.73
N PRO A 91 4.21 -4.03 -6.78
CA PRO A 91 3.29 -3.41 -7.73
C PRO A 91 2.58 -4.51 -8.53
N GLY A 92 1.25 -4.56 -8.43
CA GLY A 92 0.40 -5.53 -9.10
C GLY A 92 -0.59 -4.89 -10.07
N SER A 93 -1.21 -5.71 -10.91
CA SER A 93 -2.28 -5.28 -11.80
C SER A 93 -3.35 -6.35 -11.95
N ASN A 94 -4.59 -5.93 -12.14
CA ASN A 94 -5.70 -6.81 -12.46
C ASN A 94 -6.48 -6.27 -13.67
N GLY A 95 -7.54 -6.96 -14.09
CA GLY A 95 -8.35 -6.55 -15.25
C GLY A 95 -8.99 -5.16 -15.11
N GLU A 96 -9.03 -4.61 -13.90
CA GLU A 96 -9.59 -3.31 -13.58
C GLU A 96 -8.52 -2.21 -13.44
N GLY A 97 -7.27 -2.56 -13.11
CA GLY A 97 -6.09 -1.70 -13.15
C GLY A 97 -5.10 -1.95 -12.02
N ASP A 98 -4.08 -1.10 -11.96
CA ASP A 98 -2.90 -1.28 -11.11
C ASP A 98 -3.17 -1.05 -9.62
N PHE A 99 -2.40 -1.71 -8.76
CA PHE A 99 -2.46 -1.60 -7.31
C PHE A 99 -1.09 -1.86 -6.69
N ASP A 100 -0.84 -1.31 -5.50
CA ASP A 100 0.38 -1.60 -4.75
C ASP A 100 0.06 -2.52 -3.57
N THR A 101 0.89 -3.53 -3.38
CA THR A 101 0.79 -4.46 -2.26
C THR A 101 2.00 -4.34 -1.36
N TYR A 102 1.76 -4.20 -0.06
CA TYR A 102 2.79 -4.17 0.97
C TYR A 102 2.56 -5.31 1.94
N SER A 103 3.59 -6.14 2.14
CA SER A 103 3.49 -7.33 2.99
C SER A 103 4.59 -7.39 4.03
N GLY A 104 4.31 -8.15 5.10
CA GLY A 104 5.20 -8.37 6.21
C GLY A 104 5.12 -9.81 6.70
N VAL A 105 6.23 -10.34 7.17
CA VAL A 105 6.33 -11.72 7.67
C VAL A 105 6.39 -11.73 9.19
N PHE A 106 5.46 -12.46 9.82
CA PHE A 106 5.47 -12.66 11.27
C PHE A 106 6.54 -13.68 11.67
N THR A 107 7.14 -13.48 12.84
CA THR A 107 8.18 -14.38 13.36
C THR A 107 7.56 -15.50 14.18
N GLY A 108 7.26 -16.64 13.54
CA GLY A 108 6.85 -17.88 14.23
C GLY A 108 5.40 -17.90 14.75
N GLU A 109 4.58 -16.93 14.36
CA GLU A 109 3.17 -16.86 14.76
C GLU A 109 2.29 -17.73 13.85
N SER A 110 1.29 -18.41 14.42
CA SER A 110 0.28 -19.08 13.63
C SER A 110 -0.70 -18.08 13.04
N ILE A 111 -1.20 -18.34 11.82
CA ILE A 111 -2.17 -17.46 11.19
C ILE A 111 -3.44 -17.25 12.02
N GLN A 112 -3.90 -18.27 12.75
CA GLN A 112 -5.11 -18.17 13.57
C GLN A 112 -4.92 -17.23 14.76
N ALA A 113 -3.73 -17.20 15.36
CA ALA A 113 -3.42 -16.30 16.46
C ALA A 113 -3.39 -14.84 15.98
N VAL A 114 -2.71 -14.57 14.87
CA VAL A 114 -2.66 -13.24 14.25
C VAL A 114 -4.05 -12.78 13.83
N ALA A 115 -4.82 -13.64 13.14
CA ALA A 115 -6.16 -13.31 12.67
C ALA A 115 -7.11 -12.91 13.81
N LYS A 116 -7.02 -13.61 14.95
CA LYS A 116 -7.79 -13.27 16.15
C LYS A 116 -7.43 -11.89 16.73
N LEU A 117 -6.13 -11.55 16.77
CA LEU A 117 -5.67 -10.26 17.28
C LEU A 117 -6.01 -9.10 16.34
N ALA A 118 -5.93 -9.37 15.03
CA ALA A 118 -6.21 -8.41 13.98
C ALA A 118 -7.71 -8.22 13.69
N ASP A 119 -8.58 -9.03 14.30
CA ASP A 119 -10.01 -9.10 14.01
C ASP A 119 -10.28 -9.30 12.50
N ILE A 120 -9.57 -10.28 11.90
CA ILE A 120 -9.70 -10.65 10.50
C ILE A 120 -10.48 -11.97 10.42
N PRO A 121 -11.72 -11.96 9.93
CA PRO A 121 -12.51 -13.18 9.78
C PRO A 121 -12.02 -14.01 8.59
N LYS A 122 -12.52 -15.24 8.50
CA LYS A 122 -12.46 -15.99 7.25
C LYS A 122 -13.55 -15.51 6.30
N ASP A 123 -13.23 -15.42 5.02
CA ASP A 123 -14.20 -15.19 3.95
C ASP A 123 -14.93 -16.49 3.57
N GLU A 124 -15.77 -16.41 2.53
CA GLU A 124 -16.54 -17.55 2.01
C GLU A 124 -15.67 -18.70 1.46
N PHE A 125 -14.41 -18.41 1.13
CA PHE A 125 -13.42 -19.39 0.66
C PHE A 125 -12.52 -19.91 1.79
N GLY A 126 -12.78 -19.50 3.03
CA GLY A 126 -12.00 -19.90 4.20
C GLY A 126 -10.66 -19.17 4.34
N GLN A 127 -10.43 -18.11 3.57
CA GLN A 127 -9.22 -17.29 3.63
C GLN A 127 -9.37 -16.17 4.65
N TYR A 128 -8.31 -15.84 5.39
CA TYR A 128 -8.34 -14.74 6.36
C TYR A 128 -8.21 -13.39 5.66
N LYS A 129 -9.32 -12.89 5.11
CA LYS A 129 -9.37 -11.68 4.29
C LYS A 129 -10.42 -10.72 4.79
N LYS A 130 -10.10 -9.43 4.78
CA LYS A 130 -10.98 -8.34 5.22
C LYS A 130 -10.84 -7.14 4.29
N GLU A 131 -11.96 -6.59 3.87
CA GLU A 131 -11.96 -5.30 3.17
C GLU A 131 -11.75 -4.16 4.18
N VAL A 132 -10.83 -3.25 3.87
CA VAL A 132 -10.57 -2.03 4.64
C VAL A 132 -10.74 -0.85 3.70
N GLY A 133 -11.95 -0.30 3.66
CA GLY A 133 -12.32 0.70 2.64
C GLY A 133 -12.18 0.11 1.22
N ASN A 134 -11.40 0.78 0.36
CA ASN A 134 -11.10 0.30 -0.98
C ASN A 134 -9.84 -0.60 -1.06
N HIS A 135 -9.35 -1.10 0.07
CA HIS A 135 -8.15 -1.94 0.19
C HIS A 135 -8.51 -3.36 0.62
N ASP A 136 -7.66 -4.32 0.27
CA ASP A 136 -7.76 -5.70 0.75
C ASP A 136 -6.66 -5.99 1.76
N LEU A 137 -7.06 -6.31 2.99
CA LEU A 137 -6.18 -6.85 4.00
C LEU A 137 -6.27 -8.38 3.99
N TRP A 138 -5.15 -9.06 3.85
CA TRP A 138 -5.10 -10.51 3.76
C TRP A 138 -4.03 -11.08 4.67
N LEU A 139 -4.38 -12.15 5.39
CA LEU A 139 -3.43 -13.03 6.05
C LEU A 139 -3.39 -14.35 5.29
N TYR A 140 -2.18 -14.85 5.04
CA TYR A 140 -1.96 -16.14 4.40
C TYR A 140 -0.69 -16.80 4.95
N GLU A 141 -0.60 -18.12 4.77
CA GLU A 141 0.59 -18.90 5.08
C GLU A 141 1.28 -19.25 3.77
N ASP A 142 2.61 -19.14 3.73
CA ASP A 142 3.44 -19.70 2.68
C ASP A 142 4.63 -20.42 3.33
N GLY A 143 4.79 -21.70 3.01
CA GLY A 143 5.66 -22.62 3.73
C GLY A 143 5.38 -22.62 5.24
N ASN A 144 6.37 -22.22 6.03
CA ASN A 144 6.30 -22.15 7.50
C ASN A 144 6.11 -20.73 8.02
N SER A 145 5.78 -19.77 7.15
CA SER A 145 5.70 -18.35 7.49
C SER A 145 4.28 -17.84 7.34
N THR A 146 3.85 -17.04 8.32
CA THR A 146 2.58 -16.30 8.27
C THR A 146 2.85 -14.89 7.75
N TYR A 147 2.04 -14.46 6.80
CA TYR A 147 2.15 -13.15 6.15
C TYR A 147 0.94 -12.29 6.47
N ILE A 148 1.18 -10.99 6.59
CA ILE A 148 0.17 -9.95 6.42
C ILE A 148 0.45 -9.22 5.12
N SER A 149 -0.60 -8.93 4.37
CA SER A 149 -0.50 -8.20 3.12
C SER A 149 -1.66 -7.24 2.99
N CYS A 150 -1.35 -6.00 2.59
CA CYS A 150 -2.34 -5.03 2.22
C CYS A 150 -2.18 -4.63 0.75
N SER A 151 -3.21 -4.89 -0.06
CA SER A 151 -3.31 -4.40 -1.42
C SER A 151 -4.18 -3.14 -1.46
N TYR A 152 -3.59 -2.03 -1.89
CA TYR A 152 -4.26 -0.72 -1.95
C TYR A 152 -5.07 -0.54 -3.23
N ASP A 153 -6.10 0.30 -3.18
CA ASP A 153 -6.91 0.69 -4.34
C ASP A 153 -7.52 -0.48 -5.16
N MET A 154 -7.91 -1.56 -4.49
CA MET A 154 -8.57 -2.71 -5.11
C MET A 154 -9.97 -2.39 -5.66
N ARG A 155 -10.65 -1.40 -5.08
CA ARG A 155 -12.04 -1.03 -5.41
C ARG A 155 -12.23 0.49 -5.57
N THR A 156 -11.40 1.15 -6.38
CA THR A 156 -11.64 2.57 -6.73
C THR A 156 -12.89 2.73 -7.59
N VAL A 157 -13.46 3.93 -7.65
CA VAL A 157 -14.64 4.22 -8.49
C VAL A 157 -14.42 3.79 -9.95
N VAL A 158 -13.24 4.08 -10.49
CA VAL A 158 -12.87 3.69 -11.86
C VAL A 158 -12.84 2.17 -12.03
N LYS A 159 -12.23 1.44 -11.08
CA LYS A 159 -12.18 -0.03 -11.11
C LYS A 159 -13.57 -0.66 -10.99
N THR A 160 -14.42 -0.10 -10.13
CA THR A 160 -15.82 -0.54 -9.97
C THR A 160 -16.62 -0.36 -11.25
N ILE A 161 -16.48 0.79 -11.92
CA ILE A 161 -17.14 1.03 -13.23
C ILE A 161 -16.67 0.01 -14.27
N LYS A 162 -15.35 -0.21 -14.39
CA LYS A 162 -14.80 -1.21 -15.32
C LYS A 162 -15.31 -2.62 -15.02
N SER A 163 -15.34 -3.01 -13.74
CA SER A 163 -15.84 -4.31 -13.31
C SER A 163 -17.31 -4.50 -13.68
N THR A 164 -18.16 -3.50 -13.41
CA THR A 164 -19.58 -3.54 -13.76
C THR A 164 -19.79 -3.62 -15.28
N ALA A 165 -19.06 -2.82 -16.05
CA ALA A 165 -19.13 -2.86 -17.51
C ALA A 165 -18.74 -4.24 -18.08
N ARG A 166 -17.66 -4.83 -17.56
CA ARG A 166 -17.22 -6.19 -17.94
C ARG A 166 -18.28 -7.23 -17.60
N LYS A 167 -18.82 -7.22 -16.37
CA LYS A 167 -19.88 -8.15 -15.96
C LYS A 167 -21.14 -8.04 -16.83
N ALA A 168 -21.52 -6.81 -17.21
CA ALA A 168 -22.65 -6.58 -18.10
C ALA A 168 -22.39 -7.16 -19.50
N ALA A 169 -21.20 -6.95 -20.06
CA ALA A 169 -20.80 -7.54 -21.34
C ALA A 169 -20.84 -9.08 -21.30
N ASP A 170 -20.26 -9.68 -20.26
CA ASP A 170 -20.25 -11.14 -20.07
C ASP A 170 -21.67 -11.71 -19.93
N ALA A 171 -22.57 -10.97 -19.26
CA ALA A 171 -23.97 -11.38 -19.11
C ALA A 171 -24.73 -11.33 -20.44
N VAL A 172 -24.52 -10.30 -21.25
CA VAL A 172 -25.10 -10.21 -22.61
C VAL A 172 -24.61 -11.38 -23.45
N GLN A 173 -23.30 -11.65 -23.45
CA GLN A 173 -22.72 -12.75 -24.23
C GLN A 173 -23.34 -14.10 -23.87
N ARG A 174 -23.48 -14.40 -22.56
CA ARG A 174 -24.13 -15.64 -22.09
C ARG A 174 -25.60 -15.76 -22.48
N ALA A 175 -26.32 -14.65 -22.60
CA ALA A 175 -27.72 -14.65 -22.97
C ALA A 175 -27.95 -14.79 -24.49
N THR A 176 -26.92 -14.52 -25.30
CA THR A 176 -26.97 -14.58 -26.77
C THR A 176 -26.35 -15.85 -27.37
N GLN A 177 -25.84 -16.75 -26.53
CA GLN A 177 -25.33 -18.07 -26.89
C GLN A 177 -26.35 -19.15 -26.50
#